data_AF-A0A4Q3G226-F1
#
_entry.id   AF-A0A4Q3G226-F1
#
_cell.length_a   1.000
_cell.length_b   1.000
_cell.length_c   1.000
_cell.angle_alpha   90.00
_cell.angle_beta   90.00
_cell.angle_gamma   90.00
#
_symmetry.space_group_name_H-M   'P 1'
#
loop_
_entity.id
_entity.type
_entity.pdbx_description
1 polymer ?
#
loop_
_entity_poly.entity_id
_entity_poly.type
_entity_poly.pdbx_seq_one_letter_code
_entity_poly.pdbx_strand_id
1 'polypeptide(L)'
;FSYTDMGDGVVEVADAKSGKTGRFRFDGVWLEGELTHADPHFLLYIGGPKLPEGMDVPYSMAPLPLEPRKVVDTQPEGPGSGLFAKAPPRSIAMYIGDPGVETELGMRSSAYVDMHYILENDRRPELVPDVYRLEAPMQGGPQKIPTDRFHEQRFHDLEVERIWKKTWQMVCREDDIPNVGDYHVYEIAHLSFIVVRSGESEFKAHYNACLHRGRLLADGHGKGARDFRCPYHGWSWKLDGSLKEITCEWDFPGVRDDAAQLPGAQVATWGGFVFINPDPGAQPLEEYLGPEMIAHYQKFRFADRYKQAHVQRVIRCNWKVVMEAFMEGYHVIGTHPQIMMMGGGDSADIRYDVFGNWGRAQHVSAGTASPQRGRAITREEALAQFHHMADFNREFLRGIIGDEVEEFSDAEINDQAFRRCRDIMVAYEGIIFG
;
A
#
# COMPACT_ATOMS: atom_id res chain seq x y z
N PHE A 1 29.72 3.35 -3.41
CA PHE A 1 30.34 2.59 -2.31
C PHE A 1 30.35 1.12 -2.69
N SER A 2 31.37 0.37 -2.31
CA SER A 2 31.42 -1.10 -2.36
C SER A 2 31.61 -1.63 -0.94
N TYR A 3 31.03 -2.80 -0.65
CA TYR A 3 31.08 -3.46 0.65
C TYR A 3 31.66 -4.86 0.45
N THR A 4 32.71 -5.20 1.20
CA THR A 4 33.42 -6.47 1.09
C THR A 4 33.44 -7.15 2.45
N ASP A 5 32.94 -8.38 2.53
CA ASP A 5 33.05 -9.20 3.74
C ASP A 5 34.52 -9.57 3.97
N MET A 6 35.03 -9.23 5.16
CA MET A 6 36.40 -9.51 5.59
C MET A 6 36.47 -10.69 6.57
N GLY A 7 35.32 -11.31 6.88
CA GLY A 7 35.18 -12.35 7.90
C GLY A 7 34.99 -11.77 9.31
N ASP A 8 34.62 -12.66 10.24
CA ASP A 8 34.49 -12.38 11.68
C ASP A 8 33.64 -11.15 12.05
N GLY A 9 32.64 -10.84 11.22
CA GLY A 9 31.75 -9.72 11.47
C GLY A 9 32.24 -8.37 10.94
N VAL A 10 33.32 -8.35 10.15
CA VAL A 10 33.96 -7.11 9.66
C VAL A 10 33.66 -6.92 8.17
N VAL A 11 33.29 -5.69 7.81
CA VAL A 11 33.02 -5.28 6.43
C VAL A 11 33.93 -4.11 6.08
N GLU A 12 34.64 -4.23 4.96
CA GLU A 12 35.37 -3.13 4.36
C GLU A 12 34.46 -2.37 3.39
N VAL A 13 34.39 -1.06 3.56
CA VAL A 13 33.60 -0.15 2.74
C VAL A 13 34.55 0.75 1.97
N ALA A 14 34.40 0.82 0.66
CA ALA A 14 35.19 1.70 -0.19
C ALA A 14 34.30 2.64 -1.00
N ASP A 15 34.70 3.91 -1.09
CA ASP A 15 34.08 4.88 -1.99
C ASP A 15 34.92 5.01 -3.26
N ALA A 16 34.46 4.39 -4.35
CA ALA A 16 35.12 4.45 -5.64
C ALA A 16 35.34 5.88 -6.17
N LYS A 17 34.57 6.88 -5.72
CA LYS A 17 34.74 8.27 -6.15
C LYS A 17 35.87 8.99 -5.41
N SER A 18 35.95 8.81 -4.09
CA SER A 18 36.96 9.47 -3.26
C SER A 18 38.22 8.64 -3.03
N GLY A 19 38.20 7.35 -3.38
CA GLY A 19 39.27 6.40 -3.11
C GLY A 19 39.41 6.01 -1.64
N LYS A 20 38.55 6.56 -0.77
CA LYS A 20 38.59 6.33 0.68
C LYS A 20 38.04 4.96 1.03
N THR A 21 38.60 4.37 2.07
CA THR A 21 38.12 3.10 2.64
C THR A 21 37.88 3.25 4.14
N GLY A 22 37.03 2.38 4.68
CA GLY A 22 36.77 2.26 6.11
C GLY A 22 36.34 0.86 6.45
N ARG A 23 36.74 0.35 7.62
CA ARG A 23 36.30 -0.95 8.13
C ARG A 23 35.33 -0.75 9.27
N PHE A 24 34.28 -1.54 9.23
CA PHE A 24 33.18 -1.47 10.18
C PHE A 24 32.84 -2.89 10.63
N ARG A 25 32.41 -3.04 11.88
CA ARG A 25 31.71 -4.23 12.31
C ARG A 25 30.28 -4.20 11.76
N PHE A 26 29.69 -5.37 11.52
CA PHE A 26 28.37 -5.54 10.91
C PHE A 26 27.24 -4.77 11.62
N ASP A 27 27.40 -4.44 12.90
CA ASP A 27 26.43 -3.68 13.70
C ASP A 27 26.59 -2.15 13.60
N GLY A 28 27.47 -1.67 12.72
CA GLY A 28 27.68 -0.24 12.46
C GLY A 28 28.85 0.38 13.22
N VAL A 29 29.58 -0.39 14.05
CA VAL A 29 30.74 0.14 14.76
C VAL A 29 31.91 0.34 13.80
N TRP A 30 32.34 1.59 13.63
CA TRP A 30 33.55 1.93 12.88
C TRP A 30 34.79 1.43 13.62
N LEU A 31 35.71 0.82 12.86
CA LEU A 31 36.95 0.24 13.38
C LEU A 31 38.16 1.08 12.97
N GLU A 32 38.33 1.33 11.67
CA GLU A 32 39.47 2.07 11.12
C GLU A 32 39.20 2.63 9.72
N GLY A 33 40.07 3.53 9.23
CA GLY A 33 40.04 4.08 7.88
C GLY A 33 39.45 5.49 7.75
N GLU A 34 39.51 6.04 6.54
CA GLU A 34 39.10 7.43 6.25
C GLU A 34 37.59 7.60 6.07
N LEU A 35 36.87 6.52 5.70
CA LEU A 35 35.42 6.49 5.72
C LEU A 35 34.93 6.14 7.12
N THR A 36 34.28 7.10 7.78
CA THR A 36 33.74 6.95 9.13
C THR A 36 32.23 6.69 9.16
N HIS A 37 31.59 6.69 8.00
CA HIS A 37 30.16 6.45 7.84
C HIS A 37 29.93 5.41 6.76
N ALA A 38 29.01 4.49 7.03
CA ALA A 38 28.53 3.48 6.10
C ALA A 38 27.06 3.19 6.41
N ASP A 39 26.31 2.75 5.40
CA ASP A 39 24.94 2.28 5.61
C ASP A 39 24.94 1.03 6.51
N PRO A 40 24.31 1.09 7.70
CA PRO A 40 24.29 -0.01 8.65
C PRO A 40 23.53 -1.23 8.13
N HIS A 41 22.59 -1.07 7.18
CA HIS A 41 21.88 -2.21 6.59
C HIS A 41 22.84 -3.04 5.75
N PHE A 42 23.66 -2.41 4.90
CA PHE A 42 24.64 -3.12 4.08
C PHE A 42 25.76 -3.75 4.92
N LEU A 43 26.17 -3.11 6.03
CA LEU A 43 27.12 -3.71 6.97
C LEU A 43 26.57 -5.01 7.58
N LEU A 44 25.31 -4.97 8.03
CA LEU A 44 24.62 -6.14 8.57
C LEU A 44 24.41 -7.22 7.50
N TYR A 45 24.06 -6.81 6.29
CA TYR A 45 23.76 -7.68 5.16
C TYR A 45 24.99 -8.45 4.65
N ILE A 46 26.17 -7.81 4.68
CA ILE A 46 27.42 -8.38 4.16
C ILE A 46 28.20 -9.13 5.24
N GLY A 47 28.42 -8.52 6.41
CA GLY A 47 29.28 -9.09 7.46
C GLY A 47 28.51 -9.70 8.62
N GLY A 48 27.19 -9.73 8.60
CA GLY A 48 26.42 -10.27 9.70
C GLY A 48 26.68 -11.77 9.95
N PRO A 49 26.67 -12.27 11.20
CA PRO A 49 26.80 -13.71 11.48
C PRO A 49 25.79 -14.55 10.70
N LYS A 50 26.13 -15.80 10.36
CA LYS A 50 25.18 -16.77 9.78
C LYS A 50 24.33 -17.39 10.89
N LEU A 51 23.05 -17.63 10.63
CA LEU A 51 22.24 -18.50 11.47
C LEU A 51 22.81 -19.94 11.42
N PRO A 52 22.85 -20.66 12.56
CA PRO A 52 23.09 -22.09 12.56
C PRO A 52 22.11 -22.81 11.65
N GLU A 53 22.56 -23.91 11.04
CA GLU A 53 21.74 -24.75 10.19
C GLU A 53 20.45 -25.16 10.92
N GLY A 54 19.29 -24.92 10.30
CA GLY A 54 17.97 -25.18 10.89
C GLY A 54 17.43 -24.12 11.86
N MET A 55 18.11 -22.98 12.09
CA MET A 55 17.54 -21.84 12.83
C MET A 55 16.82 -20.80 11.96
N ASP A 56 16.95 -20.89 10.63
CA ASP A 56 16.14 -20.11 9.68
C ASP A 56 14.83 -20.87 9.40
N VAL A 57 14.07 -21.13 10.47
CA VAL A 57 12.71 -21.67 10.39
C VAL A 57 11.76 -20.47 10.45
N PRO A 58 11.10 -20.13 9.34
CA PRO A 58 9.99 -19.19 9.32
C PRO A 58 9.05 -19.47 10.47
N TYR A 59 8.56 -18.41 11.13
CA TYR A 59 7.66 -18.57 12.27
C TYR A 59 6.44 -19.47 11.94
N SER A 60 5.98 -19.45 10.69
CA SER A 60 4.90 -20.29 10.16
C SER A 60 5.23 -21.80 10.10
N MET A 61 6.50 -22.19 10.16
CA MET A 61 6.96 -23.59 10.17
C MET A 61 7.56 -24.01 11.52
N ALA A 62 7.59 -23.11 12.51
CA ALA A 62 7.91 -23.52 13.87
C ALA A 62 6.76 -24.42 14.38
N PRO A 63 7.05 -25.60 14.99
CA PRO A 63 6.00 -26.44 15.53
C PRO A 63 5.14 -25.62 16.49
N LEU A 64 3.81 -25.62 16.26
CA LEU A 64 2.85 -25.03 17.19
C LEU A 64 3.16 -25.58 18.58
N PRO A 65 3.21 -24.73 19.63
CA PRO A 65 3.42 -25.25 20.98
C PRO A 65 2.37 -26.33 21.25
N LEU A 66 2.84 -27.51 21.67
CA LEU A 66 2.05 -28.72 21.89
C LEU A 66 0.92 -28.56 22.92
N GLU A 67 0.89 -27.42 23.64
CA GLU A 67 -0.21 -27.07 24.52
C GLU A 67 -0.96 -25.85 23.99
N PRO A 68 -2.29 -25.94 23.80
CA PRO A 68 -3.10 -24.76 23.52
C PRO A 68 -2.90 -23.78 24.68
N ARG A 69 -2.39 -22.59 24.39
CA ARG A 69 -2.41 -21.50 25.36
C ARG A 69 -3.87 -21.31 25.77
N LYS A 70 -4.16 -21.50 27.06
CA LYS A 70 -5.44 -21.11 27.65
C LYS A 70 -5.74 -19.70 27.17
N VAL A 71 -6.91 -19.51 26.55
CA VAL A 71 -7.50 -18.20 26.34
C VAL A 71 -7.63 -17.60 27.74
N VAL A 72 -6.71 -16.71 28.10
CA VAL A 72 -6.76 -16.01 29.36
C VAL A 72 -7.85 -14.96 29.19
N ASP A 73 -8.92 -15.11 29.98
CA ASP A 73 -10.10 -14.25 30.03
C ASP A 73 -9.77 -12.89 30.69
N THR A 74 -8.68 -12.26 30.26
CA THR A 74 -8.25 -10.94 30.71
C THR A 74 -8.31 -9.98 29.54
N GLN A 75 -9.19 -8.99 29.69
CA GLN A 75 -9.20 -7.74 28.92
C GLN A 75 -7.76 -7.32 28.55
N PRO A 76 -7.49 -6.95 27.29
CA PRO A 76 -6.15 -6.54 26.90
C PRO A 76 -5.79 -5.24 27.62
N GLU A 77 -4.88 -5.34 28.58
CA GLU A 77 -4.22 -4.16 29.14
C GLU A 77 -3.28 -3.58 28.09
N GLY A 78 -3.78 -2.58 27.36
CA GLY A 78 -2.99 -1.66 26.55
C GLY A 78 -2.47 -2.22 25.21
N PRO A 79 -2.08 -1.32 24.29
CA PRO A 79 -1.59 -1.70 22.97
C PRO A 79 -0.16 -2.22 23.09
N GLY A 80 0.02 -3.53 23.24
CA GLY A 80 1.35 -4.14 23.21
C GLY A 80 1.49 -5.55 23.77
N SER A 81 0.49 -6.13 24.43
CA SER A 81 0.63 -7.44 25.08
C SER A 81 -0.08 -8.57 24.32
N GLY A 82 0.56 -9.09 23.28
CA GLY A 82 0.14 -10.29 22.56
C GLY A 82 0.95 -10.43 21.28
N LEU A 83 1.62 -11.57 21.09
CA LEU A 83 2.65 -11.86 20.06
C LEU A 83 4.04 -11.21 20.21
N PHE A 84 4.20 -9.97 20.69
CA PHE A 84 5.48 -9.22 20.58
C PHE A 84 6.30 -9.04 21.88
N ALA A 85 5.95 -9.75 22.96
CA ALA A 85 6.55 -9.54 24.30
C ALA A 85 8.06 -9.87 24.40
N LYS A 86 8.64 -10.53 23.39
CA LYS A 86 10.09 -10.66 23.21
C LYS A 86 10.42 -10.22 21.80
N ALA A 87 11.41 -9.33 21.66
CA ALA A 87 11.96 -9.01 20.35
C ALA A 87 12.35 -10.33 19.66
N PRO A 88 11.87 -10.61 18.45
CA PRO A 88 12.32 -11.79 17.72
C PRO A 88 13.83 -11.71 17.56
N PRO A 89 14.55 -12.85 17.60
CA PRO A 89 15.98 -12.85 17.31
C PRO A 89 16.20 -12.13 15.98
N ARG A 90 17.05 -11.10 15.97
CA ARG A 90 17.41 -10.40 14.73
C ARG A 90 18.03 -11.46 13.82
N SER A 91 17.38 -11.77 12.70
CA SER A 91 17.98 -12.65 11.70
C SER A 91 19.23 -12.00 11.20
N ILE A 92 20.32 -12.73 11.25
CA ILE A 92 21.54 -12.35 10.60
C ILE A 92 21.87 -13.54 9.70
N ALA A 93 21.68 -13.37 8.41
CA ALA A 93 22.01 -14.38 7.41
C ALA A 93 22.64 -13.62 6.24
N MET A 94 23.81 -14.10 5.80
CA MET A 94 24.50 -13.55 4.65
C MET A 94 23.68 -13.78 3.38
N TYR A 95 23.63 -12.77 2.52
CA TYR A 95 23.03 -12.88 1.20
C TYR A 95 23.81 -13.84 0.30
N ILE A 96 23.08 -14.71 -0.38
CA ILE A 96 23.57 -15.53 -1.49
C ILE A 96 22.88 -15.05 -2.76
N GLY A 97 23.62 -14.90 -3.87
CA GLY A 97 22.99 -14.57 -5.14
C GLY A 97 22.06 -15.69 -5.59
N ASP A 98 20.84 -15.34 -5.99
CA ASP A 98 19.90 -16.28 -6.62
C ASP A 98 20.45 -16.65 -8.01
N PRO A 99 20.78 -17.93 -8.26
CA PRO A 99 21.31 -18.35 -9.55
C PRO A 99 20.27 -18.25 -10.68
N GLY A 100 19.00 -18.14 -10.34
CA GLY A 100 17.89 -18.17 -11.27
C GLY A 100 17.65 -19.55 -11.90
N VAL A 101 16.56 -19.66 -12.65
CA VAL A 101 16.20 -20.81 -13.47
C VAL A 101 15.58 -20.34 -14.77
N GLU A 102 15.94 -20.99 -15.89
CA GLU A 102 15.33 -20.70 -17.19
C GLU A 102 13.92 -21.32 -17.24
N THR A 103 12.94 -20.52 -17.66
CA THR A 103 11.53 -20.95 -17.80
C THR A 103 11.02 -20.60 -19.18
N GLU A 104 9.81 -21.03 -19.54
CA GLU A 104 9.16 -20.63 -20.80
C GLU A 104 8.92 -19.11 -20.88
N LEU A 105 8.88 -18.44 -19.73
CA LEU A 105 8.73 -16.99 -19.60
C LEU A 105 10.09 -16.26 -19.51
N GLY A 106 11.19 -16.96 -19.73
CA GLY A 106 12.57 -16.50 -19.57
C GLY A 106 13.15 -16.78 -18.19
N MET A 107 14.29 -16.19 -17.88
CA MET A 107 14.95 -16.31 -16.57
C MET A 107 14.03 -15.87 -15.42
N ARG A 108 13.92 -16.70 -14.38
CA ARG A 108 13.16 -16.42 -13.15
C ARG A 108 13.99 -16.78 -11.92
N SER A 109 13.51 -16.43 -10.73
CA SER A 109 14.12 -16.87 -9.47
C SER A 109 14.22 -18.40 -9.42
N SER A 110 15.24 -18.97 -8.78
CA SER A 110 15.31 -20.42 -8.59
C SER A 110 14.19 -20.96 -7.67
N ALA A 111 13.45 -20.08 -6.98
CA ALA A 111 12.24 -20.40 -6.23
C ALA A 111 10.95 -20.26 -7.05
N TYR A 112 11.04 -19.92 -8.33
CA TYR A 112 9.86 -19.69 -9.16
C TYR A 112 8.94 -20.92 -9.20
N VAL A 113 7.70 -20.70 -8.78
CA VAL A 113 6.60 -21.63 -8.96
C VAL A 113 5.51 -20.92 -9.74
N ASP A 114 5.00 -21.58 -10.77
CA ASP A 114 3.91 -21.02 -11.56
C ASP A 114 2.64 -20.89 -10.70
N MET A 115 2.07 -19.69 -10.68
CA MET A 115 0.81 -19.42 -9.97
C MET A 115 -0.32 -20.29 -10.52
N HIS A 116 -0.33 -20.60 -11.82
CA HIS A 116 -1.35 -21.48 -12.41
C HIS A 116 -1.33 -22.87 -11.79
N TYR A 117 -0.13 -23.44 -11.58
CA TYR A 117 0.01 -24.72 -10.90
C TYR A 117 -0.61 -24.70 -9.49
N ILE A 118 -0.46 -23.60 -8.75
CA ILE A 118 -1.04 -23.46 -7.41
C ILE A 118 -2.56 -23.34 -7.47
N LEU A 119 -3.09 -22.51 -8.37
CA LEU A 119 -4.53 -22.29 -8.51
C LEU A 119 -5.26 -23.55 -9.03
N GLU A 120 -4.63 -24.34 -9.89
CA GLU A 120 -5.17 -25.62 -10.38
C GLU A 120 -5.18 -26.71 -9.32
N ASN A 121 -4.26 -26.63 -8.36
CA ASN A 121 -4.16 -27.56 -7.22
C ASN A 121 -4.72 -26.94 -5.93
N ASP A 122 -5.50 -25.86 -6.03
CA ASP A 122 -6.34 -25.40 -4.92
C ASP A 122 -7.27 -26.54 -4.50
N ARG A 123 -7.55 -26.69 -3.21
CA ARG A 123 -8.45 -27.76 -2.73
C ARG A 123 -9.91 -27.49 -3.08
N ARG A 124 -10.23 -26.28 -3.52
CA ARG A 124 -11.56 -25.82 -3.95
C ARG A 124 -11.47 -24.97 -5.22
N PRO A 125 -10.99 -25.55 -6.33
CA PRO A 125 -10.67 -24.82 -7.55
C PRO A 125 -11.92 -24.18 -8.20
N GLU A 126 -13.11 -24.70 -7.92
CA GLU A 126 -14.40 -24.17 -8.35
C GLU A 126 -14.75 -22.81 -7.73
N LEU A 127 -14.11 -22.45 -6.61
CA LEU A 127 -14.32 -21.18 -5.93
C LEU A 127 -13.29 -20.11 -6.27
N VAL A 128 -12.15 -20.51 -6.85
CA VAL A 128 -11.08 -19.60 -7.24
C VAL A 128 -11.63 -18.63 -8.30
N PRO A 129 -11.64 -17.32 -8.05
CA PRO A 129 -12.16 -16.35 -9.00
C PRO A 129 -11.35 -16.33 -10.30
N ASP A 130 -12.02 -16.27 -11.45
CA ASP A 130 -11.36 -16.33 -12.77
C ASP A 130 -10.32 -15.23 -12.97
N VAL A 131 -10.53 -14.06 -12.36
CA VAL A 131 -9.55 -12.96 -12.40
C VAL A 131 -8.18 -13.39 -11.88
N TYR A 132 -8.08 -14.28 -10.88
CA TYR A 132 -6.79 -14.76 -10.35
C TYR A 132 -5.99 -15.52 -11.43
N ARG A 133 -6.66 -16.07 -12.43
CA ARG A 133 -6.05 -16.80 -13.56
C ARG A 133 -5.66 -15.91 -14.73
N LEU A 134 -6.12 -14.65 -14.79
CA LEU A 134 -5.74 -13.75 -15.89
C LEU A 134 -4.25 -13.44 -15.83
N GLU A 135 -3.60 -13.17 -16.96
CA GLU A 135 -2.23 -12.66 -16.99
C GLU A 135 -2.13 -11.37 -17.80
N ALA A 136 -1.35 -10.40 -17.31
CA ALA A 136 -1.12 -9.14 -17.99
C ALA A 136 0.31 -8.63 -17.76
N PRO A 137 1.35 -9.33 -18.26
CA PRO A 137 2.72 -8.88 -18.11
C PRO A 137 2.94 -7.52 -18.79
N MET A 138 3.82 -6.69 -18.23
CA MET A 138 4.18 -5.40 -18.82
C MET A 138 4.83 -5.61 -20.19
N GLN A 139 4.18 -5.12 -21.25
CA GLN A 139 4.69 -5.22 -22.61
C GLN A 139 5.98 -4.42 -22.80
N GLY A 140 6.95 -4.99 -23.52
CA GLY A 140 8.23 -4.33 -23.81
C GLY A 140 9.29 -4.48 -22.71
N GLY A 141 8.97 -5.13 -21.59
CA GLY A 141 9.93 -5.46 -20.54
C GLY A 141 10.50 -4.26 -19.77
N PRO A 142 11.59 -4.46 -19.01
CA PRO A 142 12.19 -3.41 -18.19
C PRO A 142 12.66 -2.21 -19.03
N GLN A 143 12.23 -1.02 -18.65
CA GLN A 143 12.65 0.23 -19.30
C GLN A 143 13.45 1.10 -18.34
N LYS A 144 14.44 1.81 -18.88
CA LYS A 144 15.17 2.83 -18.12
C LYS A 144 14.39 4.14 -18.16
N ILE A 145 13.97 4.60 -16.98
CA ILE A 145 13.30 5.88 -16.82
C ILE A 145 14.35 6.94 -16.42
N PRO A 146 14.46 8.05 -17.17
CA PRO A 146 15.32 9.17 -16.80
C PRO A 146 14.97 9.74 -15.41
N THR A 147 16.00 10.05 -14.62
CA THR A 147 15.83 10.50 -13.23
C THR A 147 15.28 11.93 -13.10
N ASP A 148 15.32 12.70 -14.18
CA ASP A 148 14.81 14.08 -14.25
C ASP A 148 13.33 14.18 -13.88
N ARG A 149 12.55 13.14 -14.21
CA ARG A 149 11.13 12.98 -13.86
C ARG A 149 10.84 13.01 -12.35
N PHE A 150 11.83 12.74 -11.52
CA PHE A 150 11.65 12.72 -10.07
C PHE A 150 12.02 14.05 -9.41
N HIS A 151 12.78 14.92 -10.06
CA HIS A 151 13.30 16.14 -9.41
C HIS A 151 13.09 17.45 -10.18
N GLU A 152 12.77 17.42 -11.48
CA GLU A 152 12.58 18.67 -12.24
C GLU A 152 11.13 19.18 -12.18
N GLN A 153 10.98 20.49 -11.94
CA GLN A 153 9.69 21.17 -11.84
C GLN A 153 8.79 20.95 -13.05
N ARG A 154 9.35 20.95 -14.27
CA ARG A 154 8.55 20.77 -15.49
C ARG A 154 7.76 19.46 -15.50
N PHE A 155 8.25 18.39 -14.86
CA PHE A 155 7.50 17.14 -14.79
C PHE A 155 6.41 17.21 -13.74
N HIS A 156 6.64 17.86 -12.60
CA HIS A 156 5.58 18.14 -11.63
C HIS A 156 4.43 18.94 -12.28
N ASP A 157 4.74 20.00 -13.02
CA ASP A 157 3.73 20.83 -13.68
C ASP A 157 2.90 19.99 -14.68
N LEU A 158 3.57 19.11 -15.45
CA LEU A 158 2.89 18.18 -16.35
C LEU A 158 2.04 17.14 -15.61
N GLU A 159 2.50 16.63 -14.48
CA GLU A 159 1.75 15.70 -13.63
C GLU A 159 0.50 16.35 -13.07
N VAL A 160 0.56 17.62 -12.66
CA VAL A 160 -0.63 18.37 -12.25
C VAL A 160 -1.65 18.47 -13.38
N GLU A 161 -1.22 18.85 -14.58
CA GLU A 161 -2.16 19.01 -15.70
C GLU A 161 -2.69 17.69 -16.27
N ARG A 162 -1.90 16.61 -16.23
CA ARG A 162 -2.21 15.35 -16.93
C ARG A 162 -2.54 14.17 -16.04
N ILE A 163 -2.28 14.25 -14.75
CA ILE A 163 -2.57 13.19 -13.78
C ILE A 163 -3.53 13.73 -12.71
N TRP A 164 -3.09 14.70 -11.90
CA TRP A 164 -3.88 15.16 -10.75
C TRP A 164 -5.19 15.84 -11.14
N LYS A 165 -5.26 16.47 -12.32
CA LYS A 165 -6.51 17.03 -12.86
C LYS A 165 -7.35 16.04 -13.66
N LYS A 166 -6.85 14.83 -13.94
CA LYS A 166 -7.42 13.90 -14.94
C LYS A 166 -7.73 12.50 -14.41
N THR A 167 -7.28 12.17 -13.21
CA THR A 167 -7.38 10.82 -12.66
C THR A 167 -8.26 10.79 -11.42
N TRP A 168 -8.97 9.67 -11.23
CA TRP A 168 -9.72 9.37 -10.02
C TRP A 168 -8.79 9.22 -8.82
N GLN A 169 -9.05 9.97 -7.76
CA GLN A 169 -8.23 10.06 -6.56
C GLN A 169 -9.06 9.72 -5.32
N MET A 170 -8.59 8.78 -4.51
CA MET A 170 -9.22 8.46 -3.22
C MET A 170 -9.00 9.64 -2.26
N VAL A 171 -10.08 10.09 -1.64
CA VAL A 171 -10.07 11.24 -0.71
C VAL A 171 -10.18 10.80 0.74
N CYS A 172 -11.22 10.02 1.04
CA CYS A 172 -11.51 9.55 2.39
C CYS A 172 -12.42 8.32 2.32
N ARG A 173 -12.74 7.73 3.47
CA ARG A 173 -13.84 6.76 3.56
C ARG A 173 -15.17 7.45 3.81
N GLU A 174 -16.25 6.75 3.48
CA GLU A 174 -17.62 7.21 3.78
C GLU A 174 -17.82 7.44 5.29
N ASP A 175 -17.17 6.62 6.11
CA ASP A 175 -17.21 6.69 7.58
C ASP A 175 -16.44 7.88 8.16
N ASP A 176 -15.60 8.56 7.37
CA ASP A 176 -14.92 9.78 7.80
C ASP A 176 -15.86 10.99 7.81
N ILE A 177 -16.89 10.94 6.95
CA ILE A 177 -17.92 11.96 6.79
C ILE A 177 -19.32 11.32 6.82
N PRO A 178 -19.71 10.67 7.93
CA PRO A 178 -20.89 9.80 7.95
C PRO A 178 -22.23 10.56 7.90
N ASN A 179 -22.27 11.83 8.32
CA ASN A 179 -23.51 12.61 8.38
C ASN A 179 -23.56 13.65 7.27
N VAL A 180 -24.78 14.03 6.86
CA VAL A 180 -24.98 15.17 5.94
C VAL A 180 -24.36 16.43 6.54
N GLY A 181 -23.56 17.13 5.74
CA GLY A 181 -22.79 18.29 6.15
C GLY A 181 -21.42 17.96 6.75
N ASP A 182 -21.08 16.70 6.98
CA ASP A 182 -19.69 16.31 7.25
C ASP A 182 -18.88 16.43 5.96
N TYR A 183 -17.67 16.99 6.08
CA TYR A 183 -16.83 17.27 4.92
C TYR A 183 -15.34 17.10 5.21
N HIS A 184 -14.61 16.79 4.15
CA HIS A 184 -13.18 16.59 4.12
C HIS A 184 -12.54 17.60 3.16
N VAL A 185 -11.52 18.32 3.60
CA VAL A 185 -10.70 19.14 2.70
C VAL A 185 -9.60 18.25 2.13
N TYR A 186 -9.61 18.06 0.81
CA TYR A 186 -8.62 17.29 0.06
C TYR A 186 -7.66 18.23 -0.67
N GLU A 187 -6.37 18.01 -0.48
CA GLU A 187 -5.32 18.84 -1.08
C GLU A 187 -4.31 17.98 -1.83
N ILE A 188 -4.01 18.38 -3.07
CA ILE A 188 -3.04 17.70 -3.93
C ILE A 188 -2.35 18.73 -4.83
N ALA A 189 -1.02 18.78 -4.79
CA ALA A 189 -0.24 19.85 -5.40
C ALA A 189 -0.75 21.24 -4.97
N HIS A 190 -1.26 22.05 -5.92
CA HIS A 190 -1.86 23.36 -5.62
C HIS A 190 -3.39 23.35 -5.63
N LEU A 191 -4.02 22.18 -5.78
CA LEU A 191 -5.47 22.02 -5.84
C LEU A 191 -6.02 21.76 -4.43
N SER A 192 -7.17 22.35 -4.11
CA SER A 192 -7.89 22.14 -2.85
C SER A 192 -9.37 21.96 -3.14
N PHE A 193 -9.96 20.91 -2.58
CA PHE A 193 -11.37 20.56 -2.75
C PHE A 193 -12.05 20.35 -1.41
N ILE A 194 -13.29 20.80 -1.27
CA ILE A 194 -14.19 20.40 -0.19
C ILE A 194 -15.03 19.23 -0.69
N VAL A 195 -14.80 18.05 -0.13
CA VAL A 195 -15.62 16.86 -0.39
C VAL A 195 -16.61 16.69 0.76
N VAL A 196 -17.90 16.78 0.46
CA VAL A 196 -18.97 16.87 1.46
C VAL A 196 -20.05 15.82 1.19
N ARG A 197 -20.59 15.22 2.26
CA ARG A 197 -21.84 14.47 2.18
C ARG A 197 -23.01 15.46 2.10
N SER A 198 -23.62 15.61 0.92
CA SER A 198 -24.73 16.53 0.68
C SER A 198 -26.11 15.93 0.97
N GLY A 199 -26.21 14.61 0.98
CA GLY A 199 -27.44 13.84 1.27
C GLY A 199 -27.11 12.46 1.85
N GLU A 200 -28.12 11.66 2.19
CA GLU A 200 -27.94 10.36 2.87
C GLU A 200 -26.92 9.45 2.17
N SER A 201 -27.00 9.37 0.83
CA SER A 201 -26.06 8.62 -0.01
C SER A 201 -25.46 9.48 -1.13
N GLU A 202 -25.43 10.81 -0.95
CA GLU A 202 -24.93 11.74 -1.96
C GLU A 202 -23.71 12.52 -1.46
N PHE A 203 -22.68 12.56 -2.30
CA PHE A 203 -21.46 13.33 -2.06
C PHE A 203 -21.22 14.33 -3.18
N LYS A 204 -20.62 15.46 -2.84
CA LYS A 204 -20.18 16.49 -3.79
C LYS A 204 -18.76 16.92 -3.47
N ALA A 205 -18.05 17.37 -4.50
CA ALA A 205 -16.72 17.93 -4.37
C ALA A 205 -16.69 19.28 -5.07
N HIS A 206 -16.29 20.32 -4.33
CA HIS A 206 -16.20 21.69 -4.83
C HIS A 206 -14.78 22.20 -4.69
N TYR A 207 -14.29 23.01 -5.61
CA TYR A 207 -13.05 23.74 -5.38
C TYR A 207 -13.16 24.57 -4.09
N ASN A 208 -12.16 24.47 -3.22
CA ASN A 208 -12.12 25.18 -1.94
C ASN A 208 -11.70 26.65 -2.13
N ALA A 209 -12.42 27.39 -2.97
CA ALA A 209 -12.11 28.77 -3.29
C ALA A 209 -13.39 29.57 -3.49
N CYS A 210 -13.53 30.66 -2.74
CA CYS A 210 -14.61 31.61 -2.90
C CYS A 210 -14.53 32.28 -4.28
N LEU A 211 -15.63 32.28 -5.03
CA LEU A 211 -15.69 32.91 -6.37
C LEU A 211 -15.56 34.44 -6.35
N HIS A 212 -15.62 35.09 -5.18
CA HIS A 212 -15.41 36.53 -5.08
C HIS A 212 -13.91 36.90 -5.20
N ARG A 213 -13.05 36.37 -4.33
CA ARG A 213 -11.61 36.73 -4.27
C ARG A 213 -10.68 35.55 -3.93
N GLY A 214 -11.12 34.32 -4.18
CA GLY A 214 -10.30 33.11 -4.03
C GLY A 214 -9.94 32.73 -2.59
N ARG A 215 -10.55 33.34 -1.58
CA ARG A 215 -10.35 32.93 -0.17
C ARG A 215 -10.84 31.50 0.03
N LEU A 216 -10.10 30.68 0.77
CA LEU A 216 -10.55 29.35 1.18
C LEU A 216 -11.93 29.43 1.86
N LEU A 217 -12.80 28.48 1.51
CA LEU A 217 -14.13 28.36 2.10
C LEU A 217 -14.10 27.51 3.38
N ALA A 218 -13.15 26.57 3.47
CA ALA A 218 -12.86 25.80 4.67
C ALA A 218 -11.34 25.65 4.87
N ASP A 219 -10.88 25.84 6.10
CA ASP A 219 -9.45 25.74 6.46
C ASP A 219 -9.02 24.30 6.83
N GLY A 220 -9.96 23.34 6.90
CA GLY A 220 -9.69 21.94 7.25
C GLY A 220 -10.97 21.10 7.27
N HIS A 221 -10.89 19.83 7.67
CA HIS A 221 -12.07 18.95 7.78
C HIS A 221 -13.08 19.48 8.80
N GLY A 222 -14.36 19.17 8.62
CA GLY A 222 -15.41 19.60 9.54
C GLY A 222 -16.65 18.72 9.53
N LYS A 223 -17.56 19.00 10.47
CA LYS A 223 -18.79 18.23 10.69
C LYS A 223 -20.02 19.12 10.72
N GLY A 224 -21.14 18.60 10.22
CA GLY A 224 -22.45 19.26 10.30
C GLY A 224 -22.55 20.65 9.64
N ALA A 225 -21.79 20.91 8.58
CA ALA A 225 -21.92 22.13 7.80
C ALA A 225 -23.33 22.26 7.21
N ARG A 226 -23.88 23.48 7.24
CA ARG A 226 -25.17 23.81 6.60
C ARG A 226 -24.98 24.56 5.28
N ASP A 227 -23.90 25.31 5.19
CA ASP A 227 -23.41 26.05 4.03
C ASP A 227 -21.90 26.28 4.20
N PHE A 228 -21.24 26.64 3.11
CA PHE A 228 -19.85 27.08 3.09
C PHE A 228 -19.83 28.60 2.95
N ARG A 229 -19.67 29.29 4.07
CA ARG A 229 -19.62 30.76 4.13
C ARG A 229 -18.19 31.27 4.14
N CYS A 230 -17.85 32.08 3.15
CA CYS A 230 -16.55 32.71 3.04
C CYS A 230 -16.30 33.67 4.22
N PRO A 231 -15.19 33.51 4.98
CA PRO A 231 -14.91 34.33 6.15
C PRO A 231 -14.51 35.77 5.80
N TYR A 232 -14.33 36.10 4.51
CA TYR A 232 -13.93 37.45 4.10
C TYR A 232 -15.13 38.39 3.98
N HIS A 233 -16.10 38.06 3.13
CA HIS A 233 -17.23 38.95 2.82
C HIS A 233 -18.60 38.28 2.99
N GLY A 234 -18.67 37.11 3.63
CA GLY A 234 -19.94 36.48 4.01
C GLY A 234 -20.73 35.80 2.89
N TRP A 235 -20.21 35.78 1.65
CA TRP A 235 -20.82 35.00 0.57
C TRP A 235 -20.87 33.52 0.95
N SER A 236 -21.98 32.85 0.67
CA SER A 236 -22.15 31.45 1.04
C SER A 236 -22.79 30.60 -0.04
N TRP A 237 -22.38 29.34 -0.09
CA TRP A 237 -22.90 28.32 -0.98
C TRP A 237 -23.45 27.15 -0.18
N LYS A 238 -24.51 26.51 -0.67
CA LYS A 238 -25.06 25.28 -0.05
C LYS A 238 -24.09 24.11 -0.24
N LEU A 239 -24.40 22.97 0.38
CA LEU A 239 -23.57 21.75 0.28
C LEU A 239 -23.48 21.21 -1.16
N ASP A 240 -24.51 21.45 -1.98
CA ASP A 240 -24.52 21.12 -3.41
C ASP A 240 -23.72 22.08 -4.29
N GLY A 241 -23.11 23.12 -3.70
CA GLY A 241 -22.33 24.15 -4.38
C GLY A 241 -23.14 25.30 -4.94
N SER A 242 -24.47 25.28 -4.84
CA SER A 242 -25.31 26.37 -5.34
C SER A 242 -25.22 27.60 -4.44
N LEU A 243 -25.21 28.79 -5.05
CA LEU A 243 -25.11 30.05 -4.32
C LEU A 243 -26.33 30.23 -3.40
N LYS A 244 -26.05 30.43 -2.11
CA LYS A 244 -27.06 30.68 -1.11
C LYS A 244 -27.28 32.17 -0.91
N GLU A 245 -26.20 32.91 -0.65
CA GLU A 245 -26.29 34.30 -0.19
C GLU A 245 -25.08 35.12 -0.65
N ILE A 246 -25.37 36.34 -1.10
CA ILE A 246 -24.39 37.42 -1.31
C ILE A 246 -24.73 38.52 -0.31
N THR A 247 -23.77 38.92 0.52
CA THR A 247 -23.97 40.02 1.46
C THR A 247 -24.25 41.33 0.70
N CYS A 248 -25.36 41.98 1.03
CA CYS A 248 -25.83 43.20 0.35
C CYS A 248 -25.99 43.04 -1.17
N GLU A 249 -26.53 41.89 -1.63
CA GLU A 249 -26.70 41.56 -3.06
C GLU A 249 -27.39 42.66 -3.89
N TRP A 250 -28.29 43.45 -3.29
CA TRP A 250 -28.96 44.57 -3.96
C TRP A 250 -28.01 45.66 -4.49
N ASP A 251 -26.80 45.78 -3.92
CA ASP A 251 -25.77 46.71 -4.38
C ASP A 251 -25.00 46.18 -5.61
N PHE A 252 -25.20 44.91 -5.97
CA PHE A 252 -24.43 44.19 -7.01
C PHE A 252 -25.32 43.50 -8.06
N PRO A 253 -26.09 44.24 -8.88
CA PRO A 253 -26.93 43.65 -9.92
C PRO A 253 -26.13 42.75 -10.88
N GLY A 254 -26.59 41.52 -11.10
CA GLY A 254 -26.01 40.55 -12.05
C GLY A 254 -24.90 39.65 -11.51
N VAL A 255 -24.30 39.98 -10.35
CA VAL A 255 -23.16 39.22 -9.79
C VAL A 255 -23.54 37.78 -9.38
N ARG A 256 -24.83 37.55 -9.10
CA ARG A 256 -25.35 36.21 -8.78
C ARG A 256 -25.05 35.19 -9.87
N ASP A 257 -25.19 35.58 -11.14
CA ASP A 257 -25.05 34.68 -12.28
C ASP A 257 -23.60 34.19 -12.44
N ASP A 258 -22.62 35.05 -12.15
CA ASP A 258 -21.19 34.73 -12.17
C ASP A 258 -20.77 33.75 -11.06
N ALA A 259 -21.56 33.67 -9.99
CA ALA A 259 -21.23 32.92 -8.77
C ALA A 259 -22.25 31.83 -8.43
N ALA A 260 -23.19 31.54 -9.34
CA ALA A 260 -24.38 30.73 -9.09
C ALA A 260 -24.07 29.31 -8.60
N GLN A 261 -22.92 28.75 -9.01
CA GLN A 261 -22.49 27.40 -8.69
C GLN A 261 -20.97 27.35 -8.48
N LEU A 262 -20.52 26.73 -7.39
CA LEU A 262 -19.11 26.41 -7.21
C LEU A 262 -18.66 25.41 -8.29
N PRO A 263 -17.52 25.66 -8.96
CA PRO A 263 -16.87 24.65 -9.77
C PRO A 263 -16.56 23.43 -8.92
N GLY A 264 -16.80 22.25 -9.46
CA GLY A 264 -16.65 20.99 -8.74
C GLY A 264 -15.84 19.95 -9.48
N ALA A 265 -15.60 18.83 -8.81
CA ALA A 265 -15.04 17.61 -9.36
C ALA A 265 -16.13 16.54 -9.45
N GLN A 266 -15.98 15.57 -10.36
CA GLN A 266 -16.80 14.36 -10.32
C GLN A 266 -16.54 13.61 -9.02
N VAL A 267 -17.57 12.97 -8.47
CA VAL A 267 -17.49 12.18 -7.23
C VAL A 267 -18.17 10.85 -7.46
N ALA A 268 -17.54 9.79 -6.96
CA ALA A 268 -18.09 8.44 -6.97
C ALA A 268 -17.56 7.66 -5.76
N THR A 269 -18.23 6.57 -5.40
CA THR A 269 -17.78 5.70 -4.31
C THR A 269 -17.57 4.28 -4.82
N TRP A 270 -16.64 3.57 -4.19
CA TRP A 270 -16.43 2.14 -4.38
C TRP A 270 -15.88 1.54 -3.09
N GLY A 271 -16.48 0.46 -2.59
CA GLY A 271 -15.99 -0.23 -1.38
C GLY A 271 -15.94 0.65 -0.11
N GLY A 272 -16.82 1.64 0.02
CA GLY A 272 -16.84 2.61 1.12
C GLY A 272 -15.72 3.67 1.05
N PHE A 273 -15.01 3.77 -0.07
CA PHE A 273 -14.06 4.84 -0.36
C PHE A 273 -14.73 5.90 -1.25
N VAL A 274 -14.49 7.17 -0.93
CA VAL A 274 -14.95 8.32 -1.71
C VAL A 274 -13.81 8.78 -2.62
N PHE A 275 -14.08 8.88 -3.91
CA PHE A 275 -13.14 9.33 -4.93
C PHE A 275 -13.60 10.63 -5.58
N ILE A 276 -12.64 11.43 -6.02
CA ILE A 276 -12.89 12.59 -6.89
C ILE A 276 -12.11 12.51 -8.19
N ASN A 277 -12.65 13.11 -9.26
CA ASN A 277 -11.89 13.40 -10.48
C ASN A 277 -12.16 14.84 -10.91
N PRO A 278 -11.13 15.73 -10.91
CA PRO A 278 -11.31 17.12 -11.32
C PRO A 278 -11.70 17.32 -12.79
N ASP A 279 -11.59 16.30 -13.64
CA ASP A 279 -12.01 16.38 -15.03
C ASP A 279 -13.53 16.20 -15.18
N PRO A 280 -14.28 17.22 -15.64
CA PRO A 280 -15.72 17.06 -15.92
C PRO A 280 -16.00 16.08 -17.06
N GLY A 281 -15.00 15.75 -17.89
CA GLY A 281 -15.10 14.76 -18.96
C GLY A 281 -14.56 13.38 -18.62
N ALA A 282 -14.15 13.13 -17.37
CA ALA A 282 -13.69 11.80 -16.96
C ALA A 282 -14.78 10.73 -17.12
N GLN A 283 -14.37 9.54 -17.51
CA GLN A 283 -15.22 8.36 -17.51
C GLN A 283 -15.69 8.01 -16.07
N PRO A 284 -16.83 7.33 -15.91
CA PRO A 284 -17.31 6.86 -14.61
C PRO A 284 -16.24 6.07 -13.85
N LEU A 285 -16.25 6.15 -12.52
CA LEU A 285 -15.28 5.45 -11.66
C LEU A 285 -15.27 3.94 -11.94
N GLU A 286 -16.43 3.31 -12.09
CA GLU A 286 -16.55 1.87 -12.35
C GLU A 286 -15.81 1.46 -13.64
N GLU A 287 -15.95 2.25 -14.71
CA GLU A 287 -15.21 2.03 -15.97
C GLU A 287 -13.70 2.29 -15.81
N TYR A 288 -13.31 3.25 -14.96
CA TYR A 288 -11.91 3.53 -14.67
C TYR A 288 -11.22 2.42 -13.89
N LEU A 289 -11.91 1.84 -12.89
CA LEU A 289 -11.40 0.73 -12.09
C LEU A 289 -11.31 -0.55 -12.91
N GLY A 290 -12.27 -0.77 -13.82
CA GLY A 290 -12.32 -1.92 -14.70
C GLY A 290 -12.88 -3.19 -14.03
N PRO A 291 -13.43 -4.12 -14.82
CA PRO A 291 -14.11 -5.30 -14.30
C PRO A 291 -13.16 -6.25 -13.58
N GLU A 292 -11.89 -6.33 -13.99
CA GLU A 292 -10.91 -7.21 -13.36
C GLU A 292 -10.62 -6.77 -11.92
N MET A 293 -10.38 -5.47 -11.68
CA MET A 293 -10.13 -4.96 -10.33
C MET A 293 -11.34 -5.19 -9.42
N ILE A 294 -12.54 -4.89 -9.92
CA ILE A 294 -13.79 -5.05 -9.17
C ILE A 294 -14.01 -6.54 -8.81
N ALA A 295 -13.80 -7.44 -9.77
CA ALA A 295 -13.91 -8.88 -9.54
C ALA A 295 -12.87 -9.39 -8.54
N HIS A 296 -11.62 -8.90 -8.62
CA HIS A 296 -10.53 -9.31 -7.73
C HIS A 296 -10.85 -9.01 -6.26
N TYR A 297 -11.45 -7.84 -5.99
CA TYR A 297 -11.78 -7.42 -4.64
C TYR A 297 -13.23 -7.68 -4.22
N GLN A 298 -14.03 -8.36 -5.03
CA GLN A 298 -15.48 -8.52 -4.80
C GLN A 298 -15.79 -9.13 -3.42
N LYS A 299 -15.02 -10.13 -2.99
CA LYS A 299 -15.21 -10.80 -1.69
C LYS A 299 -14.48 -10.11 -0.53
N PHE A 300 -13.73 -9.03 -0.77
CA PHE A 300 -13.00 -8.31 0.28
C PHE A 300 -13.90 -7.50 1.20
N ARG A 301 -15.14 -7.22 0.75
CA ARG A 301 -16.17 -6.49 1.49
C ARG A 301 -15.63 -5.19 2.09
N PHE A 302 -14.91 -4.40 1.28
CA PHE A 302 -14.29 -3.16 1.76
C PHE A 302 -15.28 -2.21 2.43
N ALA A 303 -16.55 -2.20 2.01
CA ALA A 303 -17.60 -1.39 2.61
C ALA A 303 -17.87 -1.74 4.08
N ASP A 304 -17.60 -2.97 4.52
CA ASP A 304 -17.81 -3.43 5.90
C ASP A 304 -16.60 -3.13 6.82
N ARG A 305 -15.65 -2.33 6.33
CA ARG A 305 -14.41 -1.99 7.03
C ARG A 305 -14.38 -0.52 7.39
N TYR A 306 -13.78 -0.22 8.54
CA TYR A 306 -13.60 1.15 9.02
C TYR A 306 -12.11 1.47 9.24
N LYS A 307 -11.82 2.78 9.31
CA LYS A 307 -10.48 3.28 9.61
C LYS A 307 -10.21 3.22 11.12
N GLN A 308 -9.31 2.33 11.55
CA GLN A 308 -8.95 2.21 12.97
C GLN A 308 -7.87 3.21 13.40
N ALA A 309 -6.94 3.51 12.51
CA ALA A 309 -5.88 4.48 12.74
C ALA A 309 -5.56 5.21 11.43
N HIS A 310 -5.17 6.48 11.55
CA HIS A 310 -4.66 7.28 10.45
C HIS A 310 -3.31 7.85 10.87
N VAL A 311 -2.26 7.55 10.11
CA VAL A 311 -0.91 8.03 10.35
C VAL A 311 -0.44 8.79 9.13
N GLN A 312 -0.08 10.05 9.32
CA GLN A 312 0.38 10.92 8.26
C GLN A 312 1.79 11.42 8.54
N ARG A 313 2.62 11.48 7.50
CA ARG A 313 3.98 12.02 7.58
C ARG A 313 4.36 12.69 6.27
N VAL A 314 4.96 13.87 6.37
CA VAL A 314 5.59 14.53 5.23
C VAL A 314 6.92 13.82 4.92
N ILE A 315 7.01 13.27 3.71
CA ILE A 315 8.23 12.62 3.20
C ILE A 315 8.82 13.54 2.13
N ARG A 316 10.08 13.95 2.31
CA ARG A 316 10.76 14.89 1.40
C ARG A 316 11.33 14.15 0.18
N CYS A 317 10.46 13.59 -0.62
CA CYS A 317 10.81 12.94 -1.89
C CYS A 317 9.69 13.12 -2.91
N ASN A 318 9.97 12.76 -4.16
CA ASN A 318 8.92 12.69 -5.17
C ASN A 318 7.91 11.59 -4.84
N TRP A 319 6.64 11.83 -5.16
CA TRP A 319 5.57 10.89 -4.89
C TRP A 319 5.72 9.54 -5.58
N LYS A 320 6.27 9.55 -6.80
CA LYS A 320 6.51 8.34 -7.58
C LYS A 320 7.47 7.40 -6.86
N VAL A 321 8.50 7.92 -6.18
CA VAL A 321 9.47 7.09 -5.43
C VAL A 321 8.77 6.29 -4.33
N VAL A 322 7.82 6.90 -3.64
CA VAL A 322 7.10 6.19 -2.57
C VAL A 322 6.11 5.21 -3.16
N MET A 323 5.35 5.62 -4.20
CA MET A 323 4.40 4.74 -4.86
C MET A 323 5.08 3.50 -5.47
N GLU A 324 6.19 3.68 -6.18
CA GLU A 324 6.96 2.60 -6.82
C GLU A 324 7.43 1.56 -5.79
N ALA A 325 7.82 1.98 -4.58
CA ALA A 325 8.20 1.05 -3.51
C ALA A 325 7.05 0.14 -3.03
N PHE A 326 5.79 0.49 -3.29
CA PHE A 326 4.63 -0.37 -3.02
C PHE A 326 4.11 -1.10 -4.27
N MET A 327 4.74 -0.88 -5.43
CA MET A 327 4.42 -1.59 -6.68
C MET A 327 5.36 -2.78 -6.93
N GLU A 328 6.40 -2.95 -6.12
CA GLU A 328 7.35 -4.06 -6.20
C GLU A 328 7.71 -4.62 -4.81
N GLY A 329 8.08 -5.90 -4.76
CA GLY A 329 8.65 -6.54 -3.58
C GLY A 329 10.12 -6.93 -3.73
N TYR A 330 10.79 -6.51 -4.81
CA TYR A 330 12.23 -6.73 -5.00
C TYR A 330 13.06 -6.12 -3.87
N HIS A 331 12.67 -4.95 -3.35
CA HIS A 331 13.40 -4.31 -2.25
C HIS A 331 13.26 -5.06 -0.91
N VAL A 332 12.27 -5.95 -0.75
CA VAL A 332 12.02 -6.70 0.50
C VAL A 332 13.24 -7.52 0.89
N ILE A 333 13.92 -8.12 -0.10
CA ILE A 333 15.14 -8.92 0.05
C ILE A 333 16.23 -8.14 0.80
N GLY A 334 16.44 -6.87 0.42
CA GLY A 334 17.52 -6.03 0.96
C GLY A 334 17.11 -5.19 2.16
N THR A 335 15.88 -4.67 2.16
CA THR A 335 15.44 -3.60 3.07
C THR A 335 14.66 -4.15 4.26
N HIS A 336 14.01 -5.31 4.12
CA HIS A 336 13.07 -5.85 5.12
C HIS A 336 13.47 -7.24 5.64
N PRO A 337 14.69 -7.43 6.17
CA PRO A 337 15.12 -8.74 6.66
C PRO A 337 14.28 -9.29 7.81
N GLN A 338 13.59 -8.43 8.56
CA GLN A 338 12.67 -8.83 9.62
C GLN A 338 11.34 -9.36 9.07
N ILE A 339 10.87 -8.85 7.92
CA ILE A 339 9.63 -9.30 7.28
C ILE A 339 9.82 -10.71 6.69
N MET A 340 11.03 -11.02 6.20
CA MET A 340 11.37 -12.36 5.71
C MET A 340 11.16 -13.46 6.76
N MET A 341 11.36 -13.17 8.07
CA MET A 341 11.16 -14.14 9.16
C MET A 341 9.72 -14.33 9.62
N MET A 342 8.87 -13.33 9.42
CA MET A 342 7.48 -13.31 9.92
C MET A 342 6.48 -14.03 9.00
N GLY A 343 6.96 -14.71 7.95
CA GLY A 343 6.12 -15.52 7.06
C GLY A 343 5.93 -14.95 5.65
N GLY A 344 6.81 -14.05 5.18
CA GLY A 344 6.70 -13.45 3.83
C GLY A 344 7.56 -14.07 2.72
N GLY A 345 8.48 -14.99 3.03
CA GLY A 345 9.52 -15.39 2.07
C GLY A 345 10.40 -14.17 1.74
N ASP A 346 11.20 -14.26 0.69
CA ASP A 346 11.98 -13.11 0.21
C ASP A 346 11.37 -12.40 -0.99
N SER A 347 10.13 -12.75 -1.38
CA SER A 347 9.41 -12.11 -2.48
C SER A 347 10.11 -12.22 -3.84
N ALA A 348 11.04 -13.16 -4.00
CA ALA A 348 11.84 -13.31 -5.21
C ALA A 348 11.02 -13.81 -6.41
N ASP A 349 9.92 -14.53 -6.20
CA ASP A 349 9.03 -15.05 -7.24
C ASP A 349 7.77 -14.20 -7.47
N ILE A 350 7.75 -12.92 -7.04
CA ILE A 350 6.57 -12.07 -7.28
C ILE A 350 6.29 -11.94 -8.77
N ARG A 351 5.05 -12.23 -9.12
CA ARG A 351 4.45 -11.96 -10.41
C ARG A 351 3.79 -10.58 -10.40
N TYR A 352 4.02 -9.81 -11.45
CA TYR A 352 3.42 -8.49 -11.66
C TYR A 352 2.53 -8.49 -12.89
N ASP A 353 1.27 -8.12 -12.71
CA ASP A 353 0.31 -7.92 -13.79
C ASP A 353 -0.16 -6.46 -13.86
N VAL A 354 -0.38 -5.95 -15.07
CA VAL A 354 -0.73 -4.55 -15.37
C VAL A 354 -1.92 -4.51 -16.33
N PHE A 355 -3.12 -4.29 -15.78
CA PHE A 355 -4.41 -4.23 -16.47
C PHE A 355 -4.79 -2.77 -16.84
N GLY A 356 -3.83 -1.98 -17.29
CA GLY A 356 -4.04 -0.55 -17.56
C GLY A 356 -4.01 0.30 -16.30
N ASN A 357 -5.19 0.71 -15.78
CA ASN A 357 -5.30 1.58 -14.62
C ASN A 357 -5.19 0.85 -13.27
N TRP A 358 -5.10 -0.47 -13.31
CA TRP A 358 -4.92 -1.32 -12.15
C TRP A 358 -3.77 -2.29 -12.42
N GLY A 359 -3.03 -2.62 -11.36
CA GLY A 359 -2.01 -3.65 -11.39
C GLY A 359 -2.07 -4.46 -10.11
N ARG A 360 -1.49 -5.65 -10.15
CA ARG A 360 -1.39 -6.53 -8.97
C ARG A 360 0.00 -7.17 -8.90
N ALA A 361 0.44 -7.36 -7.67
CA ALA A 361 1.60 -8.16 -7.33
C ALA A 361 1.11 -9.41 -6.60
N GLN A 362 1.39 -10.59 -7.16
CA GLN A 362 0.96 -11.88 -6.60
C GLN A 362 2.19 -12.73 -6.28
N HIS A 363 2.09 -13.54 -5.24
CA HIS A 363 3.17 -14.42 -4.80
C HIS A 363 2.63 -15.77 -4.34
N VAL A 364 3.37 -16.83 -4.65
CA VAL A 364 3.00 -18.20 -4.29
C VAL A 364 3.48 -18.55 -2.87
N SER A 365 4.70 -18.15 -2.54
CA SER A 365 5.35 -18.54 -1.27
C SER A 365 5.21 -17.46 -0.21
N ALA A 366 4.06 -17.37 0.46
CA ALA A 366 4.02 -16.69 1.75
C ALA A 366 4.82 -17.52 2.77
N GLY A 367 6.14 -17.36 2.80
CA GLY A 367 6.88 -17.57 4.04
C GLY A 367 8.09 -18.47 4.05
N THR A 368 8.57 -19.05 2.94
CA THR A 368 9.45 -20.23 3.10
C THR A 368 10.49 -20.44 2.01
N ALA A 369 10.21 -20.11 0.76
CA ALA A 369 11.26 -20.09 -0.25
C ALA A 369 12.12 -18.83 -0.04
N SER A 370 13.44 -19.01 -0.03
CA SER A 370 14.38 -17.91 -0.10
C SER A 370 15.70 -18.35 -0.73
N PRO A 371 15.82 -18.36 -2.06
CA PRO A 371 17.07 -18.64 -2.75
C PRO A 371 18.22 -17.75 -2.26
N GLN A 372 17.88 -16.52 -1.90
CA GLN A 372 18.80 -15.50 -1.43
C GLN A 372 19.40 -15.82 -0.05
N ARG A 373 18.87 -16.85 0.62
CA ARG A 373 19.38 -17.45 1.86
C ARG A 373 19.75 -18.93 1.70
N GLY A 374 19.82 -19.43 0.46
CA GLY A 374 20.12 -20.83 0.16
C GLY A 374 18.97 -21.80 0.44
N ARG A 375 17.74 -21.28 0.54
CA ARG A 375 16.53 -22.06 0.84
C ARG A 375 15.66 -22.17 -0.42
N ALA A 376 16.03 -23.09 -1.30
CA ALA A 376 15.16 -23.50 -2.40
C ALA A 376 14.19 -24.59 -1.93
N ILE A 377 12.96 -24.54 -2.41
CA ILE A 377 11.94 -25.58 -2.19
C ILE A 377 11.43 -26.07 -3.56
N THR A 378 10.97 -27.30 -3.61
CA THR A 378 10.29 -27.86 -4.78
C THR A 378 8.90 -27.25 -4.94
N ARG A 379 8.32 -27.34 -6.15
CA ARG A 379 6.94 -26.88 -6.39
C ARG A 379 5.92 -27.68 -5.55
N GLU A 380 6.18 -28.95 -5.27
CA GLU A 380 5.33 -29.79 -4.41
C GLU A 380 5.38 -29.32 -2.95
N GLU A 381 6.57 -28.94 -2.45
CA GLU A 381 6.71 -28.33 -1.12
C GLU A 381 6.04 -26.95 -1.05
N ALA A 382 6.15 -26.14 -2.10
CA ALA A 382 5.47 -24.85 -2.18
C ALA A 382 3.94 -25.01 -2.13
N LEU A 383 3.38 -25.97 -2.87
CA LEU A 383 1.95 -26.28 -2.83
C LEU A 383 1.51 -26.76 -1.44
N ALA A 384 2.27 -27.67 -0.81
CA ALA A 384 1.96 -28.15 0.53
C ALA A 384 1.95 -27.00 1.55
N GLN A 385 2.86 -26.04 1.41
CA GLN A 385 2.91 -24.85 2.27
C GLN A 385 1.76 -23.88 1.98
N PHE A 386 1.37 -23.72 0.72
CA PHE A 386 0.20 -22.94 0.36
C PHE A 386 -1.07 -23.49 1.02
N HIS A 387 -1.28 -24.82 0.99
CA HIS A 387 -2.39 -25.46 1.71
C HIS A 387 -2.27 -25.29 3.23
N HIS A 388 -1.06 -25.43 3.77
CA HIS A 388 -0.83 -25.26 5.21
C HIS A 388 -1.17 -23.83 5.68
N MET A 389 -0.77 -22.81 4.91
CA MET A 389 -1.12 -21.42 5.19
C MET A 389 -2.62 -21.19 5.08
N ALA A 390 -3.27 -21.82 4.10
CA ALA A 390 -4.72 -21.75 3.96
C ALA A 390 -5.43 -22.39 5.14
N ASP A 391 -4.96 -23.53 5.66
CA ASP A 391 -5.52 -24.17 6.87
C ASP A 391 -5.37 -23.27 8.10
N PHE A 392 -4.18 -22.70 8.31
CA PHE A 392 -3.92 -21.76 9.40
C PHE A 392 -4.85 -20.55 9.34
N ASN A 393 -4.94 -19.92 8.18
CA ASN A 393 -5.80 -18.75 7.96
C ASN A 393 -7.29 -19.12 8.05
N ARG A 394 -7.70 -20.28 7.54
CA ARG A 394 -9.08 -20.78 7.59
C ARG A 394 -9.54 -20.97 9.03
N GLU A 395 -8.70 -21.55 9.89
CA GLU A 395 -9.03 -21.71 11.32
C GLU A 395 -9.15 -20.36 12.03
N PHE A 396 -8.21 -19.45 11.79
CA PHE A 396 -8.30 -18.09 12.31
C PHE A 396 -9.58 -17.37 11.86
N LEU A 397 -9.91 -17.46 10.57
CA LEU A 397 -11.10 -16.84 9.99
C LEU A 397 -12.40 -17.48 10.47
N ARG A 398 -12.43 -18.80 10.71
CA ARG A 398 -13.61 -19.48 11.28
C ARG A 398 -13.99 -18.85 12.63
N GLY A 399 -13.02 -18.41 13.42
CA GLY A 399 -13.26 -17.67 14.67
C GLY A 399 -13.91 -16.28 14.47
N ILE A 400 -13.80 -15.67 13.29
CA ILE A 400 -14.28 -14.31 12.99
C ILE A 400 -15.60 -14.36 12.20
N ILE A 401 -15.68 -15.21 11.18
CA ILE A 401 -16.78 -15.25 10.21
C ILE A 401 -17.58 -16.56 10.24
N GLY A 402 -17.23 -17.48 11.15
CA GLY A 402 -17.90 -18.77 11.26
C GLY A 402 -17.74 -19.61 10.00
N ASP A 403 -18.81 -20.31 9.63
CA ASP A 403 -18.83 -21.23 8.49
C ASP A 403 -18.83 -20.51 7.13
N GLU A 404 -18.99 -19.17 7.08
CA GLU A 404 -18.81 -18.39 5.84
C GLU A 404 -17.40 -18.56 5.26
N VAL A 405 -16.41 -18.98 6.06
CA VAL A 405 -15.06 -19.29 5.57
C VAL A 405 -15.05 -20.39 4.50
N GLU A 406 -16.08 -21.25 4.51
CA GLU A 406 -16.28 -22.30 3.51
C GLU A 406 -16.91 -21.79 2.20
N GLU A 407 -16.95 -20.48 1.97
CA GLU A 407 -17.29 -19.88 0.66
C GLU A 407 -16.05 -19.42 -0.12
N PHE A 408 -14.86 -19.72 0.43
CA PHE A 408 -13.59 -19.28 -0.13
C PHE A 408 -12.64 -20.42 -0.49
N SER A 409 -11.95 -20.22 -1.61
CA SER A 409 -10.81 -21.04 -2.03
C SER A 409 -9.59 -20.80 -1.15
N ASP A 410 -8.60 -21.68 -1.23
CA ASP A 410 -7.34 -21.48 -0.49
C ASP A 410 -6.58 -20.25 -0.99
N ALA A 411 -6.64 -19.98 -2.30
CA ALA A 411 -6.09 -18.78 -2.92
C ALA A 411 -6.63 -17.49 -2.31
N GLU A 412 -7.95 -17.37 -2.21
CA GLU A 412 -8.54 -16.17 -1.62
C GLU A 412 -8.21 -16.06 -0.12
N ILE A 413 -8.11 -17.20 0.58
CA ILE A 413 -7.79 -17.22 2.02
C ILE A 413 -6.35 -16.74 2.25
N ASN A 414 -5.42 -17.19 1.41
CA ASN A 414 -4.02 -16.80 1.48
C ASN A 414 -3.77 -15.36 1.01
N ASP A 415 -4.55 -14.88 0.05
CA ASP A 415 -4.53 -13.47 -0.40
C ASP A 415 -5.10 -12.51 0.67
N GLN A 416 -5.49 -13.03 1.84
CA GLN A 416 -6.06 -12.28 2.96
C GLN A 416 -7.29 -11.45 2.56
N ALA A 417 -8.04 -11.93 1.55
CA ALA A 417 -9.28 -11.33 1.10
C ALA A 417 -10.28 -11.11 2.25
N PHE A 418 -10.12 -11.83 3.36
CA PHE A 418 -11.13 -11.97 4.41
C PHE A 418 -10.82 -11.27 5.71
N ARG A 419 -10.07 -10.16 5.71
CA ARG A 419 -10.08 -9.30 6.91
C ARG A 419 -11.45 -8.62 7.08
N ARG A 420 -12.45 -9.42 7.46
CA ARG A 420 -13.70 -9.06 8.13
C ARG A 420 -13.44 -8.84 9.62
N CYS A 421 -12.24 -8.38 9.95
CA CYS A 421 -11.98 -7.83 11.27
C CYS A 421 -12.61 -6.44 11.26
N ARG A 422 -13.44 -6.18 12.27
CA ARG A 422 -13.61 -4.83 12.82
C ARG A 422 -12.27 -4.27 13.36
N ASP A 423 -11.15 -4.64 12.78
CA ASP A 423 -9.82 -4.28 13.20
C ASP A 423 -8.95 -4.17 11.94
N ILE A 424 -8.47 -2.95 11.78
CA ILE A 424 -7.37 -2.52 10.93
C ILE A 424 -7.63 -2.67 9.43
N MET A 425 -8.10 -1.58 8.84
CA MET A 425 -7.55 -1.15 7.55
C MET A 425 -6.38 -0.21 7.86
N VAL A 426 -5.13 -0.63 7.59
CA VAL A 426 -4.06 0.35 7.38
C VAL A 426 -4.25 0.84 5.95
N ALA A 427 -5.20 1.77 5.78
CA ALA A 427 -5.18 2.60 4.60
C ALA A 427 -3.99 3.56 4.81
N TYR A 428 -2.97 3.45 3.96
CA TYR A 428 -2.05 4.56 3.75
C TYR A 428 -2.83 5.66 3.03
N GLU A 429 -3.69 6.35 3.77
CA GLU A 429 -4.31 7.59 3.32
C GLU A 429 -3.19 8.63 3.24
N GLY A 430 -2.92 9.10 2.02
CA GLY A 430 -2.18 10.34 1.78
C GLY A 430 -0.78 10.40 2.37
N ILE A 431 0.22 9.95 1.62
CA ILE A 431 1.52 10.60 1.75
C ILE A 431 1.32 12.04 1.26
N ILE A 432 1.29 13.00 2.18
CA ILE A 432 1.25 14.41 1.81
C ILE A 432 2.64 14.79 1.32
N PHE A 433 2.74 15.02 0.01
CA PHE A 433 3.92 15.57 -0.63
C PHE A 433 3.92 17.08 -0.42
N GLY A 434 4.91 17.56 0.34
CA GLY A 434 5.11 18.98 0.62
C GLY A 434 6.20 19.61 -0.23
#